data_AF-A0A150PC90-F1
#
_entry.id   AF-A0A150PC90-F1
#
_cell.length_a   1.000
_cell.length_b   1.000
_cell.length_c   1.000
_cell.angle_alpha   90.00
_cell.angle_beta   90.00
_cell.angle_gamma   90.00
#
_symmetry.space_group_name_H-M   'P 1'
#
loop_
_entity.id
_entity.type
_entity.pdbx_description
1 polymer ?
#
loop_
_entity_poly.entity_id
_entity_poly.type
_entity_poly.pdbx_seq_one_letter_code
_entity_poly.pdbx_strand_id
1 'polypeptide(L)'
;MANPALTLESLLVQADELLKNSRYDQANITSIVNMLMVLAQRADEANTISYLDRVSPQLYAAMIANCPEKLEMVLQAYAEAQASLAGNFHFTYAEEVSRKMGQLFWTSGATPLMKAAAIQATLVAAVNLNRFAAMDSAAEMIMAVQDDPTAFQMGNMLATRMSDLAAIVSRIDARRLHGSIRVLYQEALVMSGAR
;
A
#
# COMPACT_ATOMS: atom_id res chain seq x y z
N MET A 1 4.91 16.20 27.93
CA MET A 1 4.61 16.10 26.49
C MET A 1 3.52 15.06 26.30
N ALA A 2 2.48 15.33 25.51
CA ALA A 2 1.43 14.35 25.23
C ALA A 2 1.99 13.16 24.43
N ASN A 3 1.53 11.94 24.71
CA ASN A 3 1.97 10.73 23.99
C ASN A 3 1.48 10.78 22.54
N PRO A 4 2.38 10.80 21.53
CA PRO A 4 1.99 10.90 20.12
C PRO A 4 1.00 9.82 19.64
N ALA A 5 1.12 8.60 20.16
CA ALA A 5 0.23 7.51 19.80
C ALA A 5 -1.21 7.75 20.29
N LEU A 6 -1.37 8.24 21.52
CA LEU A 6 -2.69 8.58 22.08
C LEU A 6 -3.31 9.76 21.34
N THR A 7 -2.49 10.74 20.94
CA THR A 7 -2.96 11.86 20.12
C THR A 7 -3.45 11.38 18.75
N LEU A 8 -2.70 10.49 18.08
CA LEU A 8 -3.14 9.91 16.81
C LEU A 8 -4.46 9.15 16.96
N GLU A 9 -4.59 8.34 18.01
CA GLU A 9 -5.82 7.57 18.27
C GLU A 9 -7.03 8.48 18.48
N SER A 10 -6.90 9.54 19.26
CA SER A 10 -7.96 10.54 19.44
C SER A 10 -8.35 11.21 18.12
N LEU A 11 -7.36 11.55 17.27
CA LEU A 11 -7.63 12.16 15.96
C LEU A 11 -8.37 11.21 15.03
N LEU A 12 -7.97 9.93 14.98
CA LEU A 12 -8.61 8.90 14.16
C LEU A 12 -10.07 8.68 14.56
N VAL A 13 -10.35 8.57 15.87
CA VAL A 13 -11.73 8.43 16.39
C VAL A 13 -12.59 9.61 15.96
N GLN A 14 -12.10 10.84 16.11
CA GLN A 14 -12.82 12.04 15.68
C GLN A 14 -13.06 12.05 14.16
N ALA A 15 -12.07 11.64 13.37
CA ALA A 15 -12.20 11.60 11.91
C ALA A 15 -13.23 10.56 11.46
N ASP A 16 -13.24 9.37 12.06
CA ASP A 16 -14.23 8.34 11.77
C ASP A 16 -15.66 8.76 12.17
N GLU A 17 -15.83 9.49 13.28
CA GLU A 17 -17.12 10.06 13.66
C GLU A 17 -17.64 11.09 12.65
N LEU A 18 -16.75 11.93 12.12
CA LEU A 18 -17.10 12.87 11.06
C LEU A 18 -17.46 12.14 9.75
N LEU A 19 -16.70 11.10 9.39
CA LEU A 19 -16.95 10.32 8.18
C LEU A 19 -18.29 9.58 8.20
N LYS A 20 -18.73 9.09 9.37
CA LYS A 20 -20.09 8.53 9.54
C LYS A 20 -21.19 9.51 9.13
N ASN A 21 -20.91 10.80 9.20
CA ASN A 21 -21.80 11.88 8.78
C ASN A 21 -21.45 12.44 7.38
N SER A 22 -20.63 11.73 6.59
CA SER A 22 -20.12 12.18 5.28
C SER A 22 -19.38 13.52 5.33
N ARG A 23 -18.72 13.82 6.44
CA ARG A 23 -17.94 15.04 6.67
C ARG A 23 -16.51 14.69 7.01
N TYR A 24 -15.59 15.63 6.80
CA TYR A 24 -14.26 15.59 7.40
C TYR A 24 -13.82 17.01 7.75
N ASP A 25 -12.90 17.12 8.70
CA ASP A 25 -12.22 18.36 9.03
C ASP A 25 -10.80 18.34 8.47
N GLN A 26 -10.46 19.30 7.61
CA GLN A 26 -9.15 19.36 6.95
C GLN A 26 -8.01 19.52 7.95
N ALA A 27 -8.21 20.27 9.05
CA ALA A 27 -7.19 20.45 10.07
C ALA A 27 -6.92 19.13 10.82
N ASN A 28 -7.98 18.37 11.14
CA ASN A 28 -7.87 17.01 11.68
C ASN A 28 -7.11 16.07 10.72
N ILE A 29 -7.49 16.00 9.44
CA ILE A 29 -6.81 15.14 8.44
C ILE A 29 -5.33 15.49 8.32
N THR A 30 -5.01 16.78 8.24
CA THR A 30 -3.63 17.26 8.20
C THR A 30 -2.85 16.84 9.45
N SER A 31 -3.50 16.91 10.61
CA SER A 31 -2.92 16.48 11.88
C SER A 31 -2.66 14.97 11.92
N ILE A 32 -3.60 14.14 11.42
CA ILE A 32 -3.42 12.69 11.29
C ILE A 32 -2.18 12.38 10.44
N VAL A 33 -2.09 12.95 9.23
CA VAL A 33 -0.98 12.67 8.31
C VAL A 33 0.36 13.11 8.92
N ASN A 34 0.41 14.29 9.54
CA ASN A 34 1.62 14.77 10.23
C ASN A 34 2.04 13.82 11.36
N MET A 35 1.09 13.32 12.15
CA MET A 35 1.37 12.40 13.24
C MET A 35 1.86 11.05 12.72
N LEU A 36 1.24 10.51 11.67
CA LEU A 36 1.71 9.30 11.01
C LEU A 36 3.14 9.45 10.47
N MET A 37 3.46 10.60 9.87
CA MET A 37 4.81 10.89 9.38
C MET A 37 5.83 10.97 10.52
N VAL A 38 5.51 11.68 11.61
CA VAL A 38 6.39 11.77 12.80
C VAL A 38 6.60 10.40 13.42
N LEU A 39 5.55 9.58 13.47
CA LEU A 39 5.64 8.22 14.00
C LEU A 39 6.47 7.35 13.07
N ALA A 40 6.22 7.33 11.77
CA ALA A 40 6.99 6.55 10.79
C ALA A 40 8.50 6.88 10.82
N GLN A 41 8.89 8.13 11.11
CA GLN A 41 10.31 8.53 11.21
C GLN A 41 10.99 8.13 12.53
N ARG A 42 10.22 7.91 13.60
CA ARG A 42 10.74 7.64 14.96
C ARG A 42 10.50 6.22 15.43
N ALA A 43 9.51 5.57 14.85
CA ALA A 43 9.05 4.25 15.19
C ALA A 43 9.94 3.19 14.57
N ASP A 44 9.97 2.02 15.21
CA ASP A 44 10.37 0.81 14.51
C ASP A 44 9.31 0.42 13.45
N GLU A 45 9.69 -0.54 12.61
CA GLU A 45 8.83 -1.07 11.54
C GLU A 45 7.49 -1.59 12.08
N ALA A 46 7.48 -2.23 13.25
CA ALA A 46 6.29 -2.84 13.84
C ALA A 46 5.25 -1.79 14.26
N ASN A 47 5.72 -0.71 14.87
CA ASN A 47 4.88 0.42 15.24
C ASN A 47 4.35 1.16 14.00
N THR A 48 5.16 1.29 12.94
CA THR A 48 4.71 1.88 11.66
C THR A 48 3.53 1.11 11.08
N ILE A 49 3.61 -0.23 11.05
CA ILE A 49 2.51 -1.09 10.63
C ILE A 49 1.28 -0.86 11.51
N SER A 50 1.45 -0.94 12.84
CA SER A 50 0.36 -0.81 13.82
C SER A 50 -0.41 0.51 13.68
N TYR A 51 0.28 1.63 13.43
CA TYR A 51 -0.38 2.93 13.29
C TYR A 51 -1.13 3.08 11.98
N LEU A 52 -0.56 2.65 10.86
CA LEU A 52 -1.25 2.75 9.57
C LEU A 52 -2.42 1.76 9.49
N ASP A 53 -2.32 0.61 10.14
CA ASP A 53 -3.41 -0.35 10.15
C ASP A 53 -4.65 0.15 10.88
N ARG A 54 -4.51 1.15 11.76
CA ARG A 54 -5.65 1.82 12.40
C ARG A 54 -6.31 2.87 11.50
N VAL A 55 -5.69 3.27 10.39
CA VAL A 55 -6.28 4.23 9.47
C VAL A 55 -7.44 3.56 8.72
N SER A 56 -8.63 4.12 8.90
CA SER A 56 -9.83 3.69 8.21
C SER A 56 -9.67 3.93 6.70
N PRO A 57 -10.00 2.95 5.83
CA PRO A 57 -9.82 3.09 4.38
C PRO A 57 -10.54 4.30 3.76
N GLN A 58 -11.67 4.70 4.34
CA GLN A 58 -12.43 5.88 3.88
C GLN A 58 -11.66 7.19 4.09
N LEU A 59 -10.67 7.24 5.01
CA LEU A 59 -9.85 8.42 5.24
C LEU A 59 -8.83 8.66 4.12
N TYR A 60 -8.44 7.64 3.35
CA TYR A 60 -7.41 7.81 2.32
C TYR A 60 -7.79 8.86 1.28
N ALA A 61 -9.05 8.93 0.85
CA ALA A 61 -9.51 9.96 -0.08
C ALA A 61 -9.30 11.38 0.46
N ALA A 62 -9.62 11.60 1.74
CA ALA A 62 -9.39 12.88 2.38
C ALA A 62 -7.88 13.15 2.56
N MET A 63 -7.08 12.15 2.94
CA MET A 63 -5.64 12.31 3.11
C MET A 63 -4.93 12.63 1.79
N ILE A 64 -5.31 11.95 0.69
CA ILE A 64 -4.81 12.18 -0.66
C ILE A 64 -5.11 13.61 -1.11
N ALA A 65 -6.35 14.07 -0.89
CA ALA A 65 -6.75 15.41 -1.31
C ALA A 65 -6.04 16.54 -0.55
N ASN A 66 -5.68 16.32 0.72
CA ASN A 66 -5.17 17.37 1.59
C ASN A 66 -3.65 17.34 1.80
N CYS A 67 -3.02 16.17 1.76
CA CYS A 67 -1.60 15.99 2.11
C CYS A 67 -0.92 14.88 1.28
N PRO A 68 -0.95 14.95 -0.07
CA PRO A 68 -0.50 13.84 -0.92
C PRO A 68 0.98 13.48 -0.71
N GLU A 69 1.89 14.46 -0.75
CA GLU A 69 3.34 14.22 -0.63
C GLU A 69 3.72 13.57 0.72
N LYS A 70 3.11 14.03 1.82
CA LYS A 70 3.37 13.45 3.15
C LYS A 70 2.80 12.03 3.25
N LEU A 71 1.65 11.79 2.65
CA LEU A 71 1.05 10.47 2.61
C LEU A 71 1.90 9.50 1.78
N GLU A 72 2.52 9.93 0.69
CA GLU A 72 3.47 9.12 -0.09
C GLU A 72 4.61 8.60 0.79
N MET A 73 5.26 9.49 1.55
CA MET A 73 6.35 9.12 2.45
C MET A 73 5.91 8.09 3.49
N VAL A 74 4.71 8.28 4.05
CA VAL A 74 4.12 7.38 5.04
C VAL A 74 3.83 6.00 4.45
N LEU A 75 3.30 5.93 3.22
CA LEU A 75 3.00 4.68 2.54
C LEU A 75 4.25 3.93 2.10
N GLN A 76 5.31 4.65 1.69
CA GLN A 76 6.60 4.04 1.39
C GLN A 76 7.19 3.36 2.62
N ALA A 77 7.23 4.08 3.76
CA ALA A 77 7.70 3.50 5.03
C ALA A 77 6.87 2.27 5.46
N TYR A 78 5.56 2.30 5.22
CA TYR A 78 4.69 1.14 5.48
C TYR A 78 5.01 -0.04 4.55
N ALA A 79 5.16 0.19 3.25
CA ALA A 79 5.49 -0.85 2.28
C ALA A 79 6.87 -1.47 2.53
N GLU A 80 7.83 -0.69 3.06
CA GLU A 80 9.13 -1.17 3.51
C GLU A 80 8.99 -2.00 4.80
N ALA A 81 8.26 -1.52 5.81
CA ALA A 81 8.02 -2.26 7.04
C ALA A 81 7.33 -3.62 6.79
N GLN A 82 6.39 -3.67 5.84
CA GLN A 82 5.77 -4.94 5.41
C GLN A 82 6.80 -5.94 4.88
N ALA A 83 7.83 -5.49 4.16
CA ALA A 83 8.86 -6.37 3.62
C ALA A 83 9.66 -7.08 4.72
N SER A 84 9.86 -6.41 5.86
CA SER A 84 10.60 -6.97 6.99
C SER A 84 9.72 -7.82 7.91
N LEU A 85 8.44 -7.47 8.08
CA LEU A 85 7.62 -8.02 9.16
C LEU A 85 6.39 -8.82 8.72
N ALA A 86 5.98 -8.79 7.45
CA ALA A 86 4.72 -9.41 7.02
C ALA A 86 4.62 -10.90 7.40
N GLY A 87 5.73 -11.65 7.35
CA GLY A 87 5.77 -13.07 7.71
C GLY A 87 5.46 -13.39 9.18
N ASN A 88 5.44 -12.39 10.07
CA ASN A 88 5.14 -12.56 11.49
C ASN A 88 3.64 -12.44 11.81
N PHE A 89 2.81 -12.07 10.84
CA PHE A 89 1.37 -11.88 11.02
C PHE A 89 0.59 -13.15 10.63
N HIS A 90 -0.68 -13.18 11.03
CA HIS A 90 -1.59 -14.26 10.64
C HIS A 90 -2.00 -14.12 9.16
N PHE A 91 -2.30 -15.22 8.46
CA PHE A 91 -2.56 -15.17 7.01
C PHE A 91 -3.72 -14.23 6.60
N THR A 92 -4.71 -14.03 7.49
CA THR A 92 -5.84 -13.11 7.28
C THR A 92 -5.37 -11.66 7.13
N TYR A 93 -4.21 -11.34 7.68
CA TYR A 93 -3.60 -10.02 7.59
C TYR A 93 -3.34 -9.60 6.13
N ALA A 94 -2.90 -10.52 5.26
CA ALA A 94 -2.70 -10.21 3.85
C ALA A 94 -4.00 -9.75 3.16
N GLU A 95 -5.15 -10.31 3.54
CA GLU A 95 -6.44 -9.87 3.02
C GLU A 95 -6.77 -8.46 3.49
N GLU A 96 -6.52 -8.15 4.78
CA GLU A 96 -6.72 -6.81 5.32
C GLU A 96 -5.86 -5.78 4.61
N VAL A 97 -4.57 -6.06 4.43
CA VAL A 97 -3.64 -5.21 3.68
C VAL A 97 -4.14 -5.03 2.25
N SER A 98 -4.48 -6.12 1.55
CA SER A 98 -4.96 -6.05 0.16
C SER A 98 -6.24 -5.22 0.01
N ARG A 99 -7.16 -5.31 0.97
CA ARG A 99 -8.41 -4.53 0.97
C ARG A 99 -8.13 -3.05 1.18
N LYS A 100 -7.30 -2.70 2.17
CA LYS A 100 -6.94 -1.30 2.48
C LYS A 100 -6.18 -0.65 1.33
N MET A 101 -5.13 -1.32 0.86
CA MET A 101 -4.26 -0.83 -0.21
C MET A 101 -4.98 -0.82 -1.57
N GLY A 102 -5.88 -1.78 -1.82
CA GLY A 102 -6.76 -1.75 -2.99
C GLY A 102 -7.65 -0.51 -2.99
N GLN A 103 -8.30 -0.19 -1.87
CA GLN A 103 -9.11 1.03 -1.78
C GLN A 103 -8.29 2.29 -2.04
N LEU A 104 -7.08 2.36 -1.49
CA LEU A 104 -6.15 3.46 -1.75
C LEU A 104 -5.75 3.54 -3.22
N PHE A 105 -5.36 2.42 -3.83
CA PHE A 105 -4.94 2.32 -5.23
C PHE A 105 -6.02 2.83 -6.20
N TRP A 106 -7.29 2.49 -5.94
CA TRP A 106 -8.43 2.89 -6.75
C TRP A 106 -8.99 4.28 -6.41
N THR A 107 -8.46 4.95 -5.38
CA THR A 107 -8.93 6.28 -4.99
C THR A 107 -8.47 7.33 -6.00
N SER A 108 -9.40 8.17 -6.46
CA SER A 108 -9.10 9.28 -7.34
C SER A 108 -8.07 10.23 -6.71
N GLY A 109 -7.07 10.63 -7.49
CA GLY A 109 -5.97 11.49 -7.02
C GLY A 109 -4.80 10.73 -6.38
N ALA A 110 -4.89 9.40 -6.20
CA ALA A 110 -3.74 8.59 -5.78
C ALA A 110 -2.60 8.74 -6.80
N THR A 111 -1.43 9.15 -6.33
CA THR A 111 -0.28 9.42 -7.19
C THR A 111 0.40 8.11 -7.63
N PRO A 112 1.23 8.16 -8.68
CA PRO A 112 2.05 7.02 -9.10
C PRO A 112 2.82 6.34 -7.96
N LEU A 113 3.41 7.13 -7.05
CA LEU A 113 4.17 6.62 -5.92
C LEU A 113 3.27 5.93 -4.88
N MET A 114 2.11 6.50 -4.58
CA MET A 114 1.12 5.87 -3.68
C MET A 114 0.64 4.52 -4.23
N LYS A 115 0.36 4.46 -5.53
CA LYS A 115 -0.07 3.22 -6.19
C LYS A 115 1.02 2.16 -6.17
N ALA A 116 2.28 2.52 -6.44
CA ALA A 116 3.41 1.61 -6.34
C ALA A 116 3.58 1.07 -4.91
N ALA A 117 3.50 1.93 -3.89
CA ALA A 117 3.57 1.52 -2.49
C ALA A 117 2.42 0.59 -2.08
N ALA A 118 1.19 0.86 -2.54
CA ALA A 118 0.03 0.01 -2.29
C ALA A 118 0.18 -1.39 -2.90
N ILE A 119 0.68 -1.47 -4.13
CA ILE A 119 1.00 -2.75 -4.79
C ILE A 119 2.10 -3.47 -4.03
N GLN A 120 3.20 -2.79 -3.66
CA GLN A 120 4.30 -3.39 -2.92
C GLN A 120 3.83 -4.00 -1.59
N ALA A 121 3.13 -3.22 -0.76
CA ALA A 121 2.62 -3.70 0.52
C ALA A 121 1.72 -4.93 0.36
N THR A 122 0.83 -4.90 -0.64
CA THR A 122 -0.08 -6.02 -0.93
C THR A 122 0.65 -7.24 -1.43
N LEU A 123 1.57 -7.08 -2.40
CA LEU A 123 2.34 -8.16 -3.00
C LEU A 123 3.17 -8.89 -1.94
N VAL A 124 3.93 -8.12 -1.14
CA VAL A 124 4.78 -8.64 -0.08
C VAL A 124 3.96 -9.39 0.97
N ALA A 125 2.88 -8.78 1.48
CA ALA A 125 2.03 -9.43 2.47
C ALA A 125 1.40 -10.72 1.91
N ALA A 126 0.92 -10.68 0.66
CA ALA A 126 0.31 -11.82 0.00
C ALA A 126 1.29 -12.99 -0.20
N VAL A 127 2.51 -12.72 -0.66
CA VAL A 127 3.54 -13.73 -0.91
C VAL A 127 4.06 -14.32 0.39
N ASN A 128 4.46 -13.48 1.35
CA ASN A 128 5.01 -13.94 2.63
C ASN A 128 4.01 -14.79 3.44
N LEU A 129 2.72 -14.46 3.33
CA LEU A 129 1.65 -15.19 4.03
C LEU A 129 0.96 -16.25 3.17
N ASN A 130 1.48 -16.52 1.97
CA ASN A 130 0.93 -17.49 1.01
C ASN A 130 -0.58 -17.32 0.77
N ARG A 131 -1.06 -16.08 0.72
CA ARG A 131 -2.50 -15.78 0.61
C ARG A 131 -2.90 -15.52 -0.83
N PHE A 132 -3.37 -16.56 -1.51
CA PHE A 132 -3.75 -16.49 -2.93
C PHE A 132 -4.76 -15.40 -3.28
N ALA A 133 -5.80 -15.18 -2.46
CA ALA A 133 -6.77 -14.11 -2.70
C ALA A 133 -6.14 -12.70 -2.69
N ALA A 134 -5.15 -12.47 -1.83
CA ALA A 134 -4.39 -11.21 -1.80
C ALA A 134 -3.39 -11.12 -2.98
N MET A 135 -2.84 -12.25 -3.43
CA MET A 135 -2.00 -12.31 -4.64
C MET A 135 -2.82 -11.95 -5.89
N ASP A 136 -4.07 -12.42 -5.98
CA ASP A 136 -4.97 -12.09 -7.08
C ASP A 136 -5.28 -10.58 -7.08
N SER A 137 -5.49 -9.98 -5.90
CA SER A 137 -5.64 -8.52 -5.75
C SER A 137 -4.38 -7.75 -6.18
N ALA A 138 -3.18 -8.23 -5.81
CA ALA A 138 -1.92 -7.62 -6.26
C ALA A 138 -1.77 -7.70 -7.79
N ALA A 139 -2.07 -8.87 -8.38
CA ALA A 139 -2.03 -9.09 -9.81
C ALA A 139 -3.00 -8.17 -10.57
N GLU A 140 -4.22 -8.00 -10.05
CA GLU A 140 -5.21 -7.10 -10.66
C GLU A 140 -4.78 -5.64 -10.60
N MET A 141 -4.22 -5.17 -9.48
CA MET A 141 -3.65 -3.81 -9.40
C MET A 141 -2.49 -3.62 -10.38
N ILE A 142 -1.60 -4.61 -10.52
CA ILE A 142 -0.50 -4.58 -11.48
C ILE A 142 -1.03 -4.48 -12.93
N MET A 143 -2.04 -5.27 -13.28
CA MET A 143 -2.66 -5.25 -14.61
C MET A 143 -3.47 -3.98 -14.88
N ALA A 144 -3.92 -3.27 -13.85
CA ALA A 144 -4.65 -2.03 -13.98
C ALA A 144 -3.78 -0.82 -14.34
N VAL A 145 -2.45 -0.93 -14.17
CA VAL A 145 -1.53 0.16 -14.50
C VAL A 145 -1.35 0.27 -16.02
N GLN A 146 -1.86 1.35 -16.59
CA GLN A 146 -1.82 1.62 -18.04
C GLN A 146 -1.14 2.93 -18.41
N ASP A 147 -0.92 3.85 -17.44
CA ASP A 147 -0.25 5.13 -17.68
C ASP A 147 1.27 5.04 -17.44
N ASP A 148 2.04 5.76 -18.27
CA ASP A 148 3.51 5.76 -18.21
C ASP A 148 4.08 6.15 -16.83
N PRO A 149 3.60 7.21 -16.14
CA PRO A 149 4.17 7.61 -14.85
C PRO A 149 4.01 6.53 -13.78
N THR A 150 2.83 5.92 -13.66
CA THR A 150 2.58 4.83 -12.72
C THR A 150 3.36 3.58 -13.13
N ALA A 151 3.42 3.25 -14.42
CA ALA A 151 4.17 2.12 -14.91
C ALA A 151 5.67 2.25 -14.64
N PHE A 152 6.23 3.45 -14.74
CA PHE A 152 7.63 3.72 -14.39
C PHE A 152 7.91 3.50 -12.90
N GLN A 153 7.10 4.07 -12.02
CA GLN A 153 7.27 3.90 -10.56
C GLN A 153 7.09 2.45 -10.14
N MET A 154 6.07 1.77 -10.68
CA MET A 154 5.83 0.36 -10.42
C MET A 154 6.95 -0.52 -10.96
N GLY A 155 7.47 -0.23 -12.15
CA GLY A 155 8.60 -0.96 -12.74
C GLY A 155 9.84 -0.92 -11.84
N ASN A 156 10.21 0.27 -11.34
CA ASN A 156 11.34 0.40 -10.41
C ASN A 156 11.12 -0.42 -9.13
N MET A 157 9.92 -0.37 -8.56
CA MET A 157 9.58 -1.18 -7.38
C MET A 157 9.66 -2.68 -7.68
N LEU A 158 9.02 -3.15 -8.76
CA LEU A 158 8.99 -4.58 -9.12
C LEU A 158 10.39 -5.14 -9.44
N ALA A 159 11.27 -4.35 -10.04
CA ALA A 159 12.65 -4.74 -10.29
C ALA A 159 13.41 -5.08 -8.98
N THR A 160 13.07 -4.42 -7.87
CA THR A 160 13.62 -4.76 -6.54
C THR A 160 12.92 -5.93 -5.85
N ARG A 161 11.80 -6.41 -6.43
CA ARG A 161 10.90 -7.43 -5.87
C ARG A 161 10.63 -8.56 -6.86
N MET A 162 11.64 -8.91 -7.67
CA MET A 162 11.51 -9.91 -8.74
C MET A 162 11.08 -11.29 -8.23
N SER A 163 11.55 -11.72 -7.06
CA SER A 163 11.13 -12.99 -6.45
C SER A 163 9.64 -12.99 -6.10
N ASP A 164 9.12 -11.88 -5.56
CA ASP A 164 7.71 -11.74 -5.20
C ASP A 164 6.84 -11.69 -6.46
N LEU A 165 7.29 -10.98 -7.50
CA LEU A 165 6.62 -10.97 -8.81
C LEU A 165 6.58 -12.38 -9.42
N ALA A 166 7.71 -13.11 -9.38
CA ALA A 166 7.82 -14.49 -9.88
C ALA A 166 6.83 -15.43 -9.17
N ALA A 167 6.52 -15.20 -7.90
CA ALA A 167 5.54 -15.99 -7.15
C ALA A 167 4.10 -15.83 -7.68
N ILE A 168 3.79 -14.73 -8.38
CA ILE A 168 2.43 -14.42 -8.85
C ILE A 168 2.28 -14.35 -10.38
N VAL A 169 3.32 -14.62 -11.17
CA VAL A 169 3.25 -14.52 -12.65
C VAL A 169 2.14 -15.37 -13.28
N SER A 170 1.77 -16.50 -12.67
CA SER A 170 0.66 -17.35 -13.12
C SER A 170 -0.72 -16.70 -13.00
N ARG A 171 -0.83 -15.59 -12.26
CA ARG A 171 -2.06 -14.83 -12.02
C ARG A 171 -2.18 -13.60 -12.90
N ILE A 172 -1.16 -13.30 -13.70
CA ILE A 172 -1.08 -12.08 -14.50
C ILE A 172 -1.29 -12.44 -15.97
N ASP A 173 -2.27 -11.80 -16.60
CA ASP A 173 -2.41 -11.82 -18.07
C ASP A 173 -1.46 -10.80 -18.69
N ALA A 174 -0.36 -11.28 -19.28
CA ALA A 174 0.67 -10.45 -19.89
C ALA A 174 0.16 -9.47 -20.96
N ARG A 175 -1.00 -9.77 -21.58
CA ARG A 175 -1.62 -8.90 -22.61
C ARG A 175 -2.19 -7.62 -22.00
N ARG A 176 -2.59 -7.66 -20.72
CA ARG A 176 -3.10 -6.51 -19.96
C ARG A 176 -1.99 -5.64 -19.39
N LEU A 177 -0.74 -6.11 -19.38
CA LEU A 177 0.37 -5.34 -18.83
C LEU A 177 0.79 -4.20 -19.76
N HIS A 178 1.11 -3.06 -19.14
CA HIS A 178 1.88 -2.00 -19.77
C HIS A 178 3.21 -2.52 -20.34
N GLY A 179 3.69 -1.90 -21.42
CA GLY A 179 4.90 -2.35 -22.13
C GLY A 179 6.15 -2.45 -21.24
N SER A 180 6.40 -1.46 -20.39
CA SER A 180 7.55 -1.46 -19.47
C SER A 180 7.49 -2.56 -18.41
N ILE A 181 6.29 -2.87 -17.92
CA ILE A 181 6.07 -3.89 -16.88
C ILE A 181 6.16 -5.29 -17.47
N ARG A 182 5.77 -5.45 -18.74
CA ARG A 182 5.86 -6.73 -19.47
C ARG A 182 7.28 -7.27 -19.55
N VAL A 183 8.30 -6.40 -19.62
CA VAL A 183 9.71 -6.80 -19.63
C VAL A 183 10.06 -7.52 -18.31
N LEU A 184 9.75 -6.89 -17.17
CA LEU A 184 9.96 -7.48 -15.84
C LEU A 184 9.14 -8.76 -15.65
N TYR A 185 7.91 -8.79 -16.17
CA TYR A 185 7.10 -10.01 -16.14
C TYR A 185 7.77 -11.18 -16.87
N GLN A 186 8.38 -10.95 -18.04
CA GLN A 186 9.08 -12.00 -18.79
C GLN A 186 10.30 -12.53 -18.01
N GLU A 187 11.05 -11.65 -17.37
CA GLU A 187 12.17 -12.04 -16.51
C GLU A 187 11.68 -12.87 -15.30
N ALA A 188 10.61 -12.43 -14.64
CA ALA A 188 10.00 -13.14 -13.52
C ALA A 188 9.44 -14.50 -13.93
N LEU A 189 8.87 -14.61 -15.13
CA LEU A 189 8.35 -15.86 -15.68
C LEU A 189 9.48 -16.89 -15.82
N VAL A 190 10.64 -16.49 -16.35
CA VAL A 190 11.81 -17.37 -16.45
C VAL A 190 12.29 -17.83 -15.07
N MET A 191 12.31 -16.93 -14.08
CA MET A 191 12.68 -17.25 -12.69
C MET A 191 11.72 -18.25 -12.03
N SER A 192 10.42 -18.14 -12.31
CA SER A 192 9.39 -19.00 -11.72
C SER A 192 9.45 -20.46 -12.18
N GLY A 193 10.16 -20.75 -13.29
CA GLY A 193 10.19 -22.07 -13.92
C GLY A 193 8.87 -22.47 -14.60
N ALA A 194 7.86 -21.59 -14.63
CA ALA A 194 6.64 -21.79 -15.40
C ALA A 194 6.94 -21.51 -16.89
N ARG A 195 6.98 -22.57 -17.70
CA ARG A 195 7.03 -22.50 -19.16
C ARG A 195 5.73 -22.99 -19.77
#